data_AF-A0A1M5J4K6-F1
#
_entry.id   AF-A0A1M5J4K6-F1
#
_cell.length_a   1.000
_cell.length_b   1.000
_cell.length_c   1.000
_cell.angle_alpha   90.00
_cell.angle_beta   90.00
_cell.angle_gamma   90.00
#
_symmetry.space_group_name_H-M   'P 1'
#
loop_
_entity.id
_entity.type
_entity.pdbx_description
1 polymer ?
#
loop_
_entity_poly.entity_id
_entity_poly.type
_entity_poly.pdbx_seq_one_letter_code
_entity_poly.pdbx_strand_id
1 'polypeptide(L)' 'MNISFTDKQEAYIVAQVKGGDFQNASEVVRDALRLHQIYRHRIIEELRAEIAKGWDGEASPNKVQDIINSKLEERRS' A
#
# COMPACT_ATOMS: atom_id res chain seq x y z
N MET A 1 -1.73 24.52 -14.19
CA MET A 1 -0.90 24.26 -13.00
C MET A 1 0.49 23.94 -13.49
N ASN A 2 1.53 24.59 -12.97
CA ASN A 2 2.91 24.28 -13.34
C ASN A 2 3.55 23.47 -12.20
N ILE A 3 4.12 22.32 -12.52
CA ILE A 3 4.73 21.39 -11.57
C ILE A 3 6.10 21.03 -12.13
N SER A 4 7.14 21.21 -11.32
CA SER A 4 8.49 20.81 -11.70
C SER A 4 8.72 19.34 -11.33
N PHE A 5 9.32 18.59 -12.24
CA PHE A 5 9.72 17.21 -12.03
C PHE A 5 11.24 17.10 -11.99
N THR A 6 11.73 16.05 -11.36
CA THR A 6 13.14 15.65 -11.49
C THR A 6 13.39 15.06 -12.88
N ASP A 7 14.64 15.11 -13.35
CA ASP A 7 15.02 14.55 -14.67
C ASP A 7 14.60 13.09 -14.83
N LYS A 8 14.70 12.29 -13.77
CA LYS A 8 14.27 10.88 -13.77
C LYS A 8 12.77 10.74 -13.99
N GLN A 9 11.95 11.59 -13.36
CA GLN A 9 10.49 11.56 -13.50
C GLN A 9 10.07 12.05 -14.88
N GLU A 10 10.73 13.08 -15.41
CA GLU A 10 10.46 13.57 -16.77
C GLU A 10 10.79 12.50 -17.81
N ALA A 11 11.97 11.85 -17.71
CA ALA A 11 12.35 10.75 -18.59
C ALA A 11 11.33 9.60 -18.55
N TYR A 12 10.83 9.26 -17.35
CA TYR A 12 9.77 8.26 -17.19
C TYR A 12 8.45 8.68 -17.87
N ILE A 13 7.98 9.91 -17.63
CA ILE A 13 6.75 10.43 -18.25
C ILE A 13 6.85 10.41 -19.77
N VAL A 14 8.00 10.84 -20.31
CA VAL A 14 8.26 10.82 -21.76
C VAL A 14 8.23 9.39 -22.31
N ALA A 15 8.81 8.42 -21.60
CA ALA A 15 8.78 7.02 -22.02
C ALA A 15 7.35 6.45 -22.06
N GLN A 16 6.51 6.79 -21.07
CA GLN A 16 5.11 6.36 -21.02
C GLN A 16 4.28 6.93 -22.18
N VAL A 17 4.47 8.21 -22.51
CA VAL A 17 3.79 8.82 -23.67
C VAL A 17 4.28 8.22 -24.99
N LYS A 18 5.59 7.98 -25.14
CA LYS A 18 6.16 7.32 -26.34
C LYS A 18 5.70 5.88 -26.51
N GLY A 19 5.38 5.19 -25.40
CA GLY A 19 4.81 3.84 -25.42
C GLY A 19 3.42 3.76 -26.04
N GLY A 20 2.71 4.90 -26.15
CA GLY A 20 1.38 4.99 -26.75
C GLY A 20 0.22 4.78 -25.77
N ASP A 21 0.51 4.35 -24.53
CA ASP A 21 -0.50 4.15 -23.48
C ASP A 21 -1.11 5.46 -22.99
N PHE A 22 -0.41 6.58 -23.17
CA PHE A 22 -0.84 7.91 -22.76
C PHE A 22 -0.64 8.93 -23.86
N GLN A 23 -1.62 9.83 -24.05
CA GLN A 23 -1.56 10.86 -25.09
C GLN A 23 -0.70 12.06 -24.68
N ASN A 24 -0.55 12.30 -23.37
CA ASN A 24 0.19 13.45 -22.85
C ASN A 24 0.66 13.21 -21.39
N ALA A 25 1.59 14.05 -20.95
CA ALA A 25 2.11 14.01 -19.59
C ALA A 25 1.03 14.18 -18.50
N SER A 26 -0.01 14.97 -18.77
CA SER A 26 -1.08 15.19 -17.78
C SER A 26 -1.91 13.94 -17.54
N GLU A 27 -2.06 13.05 -18.53
CA GLU A 27 -2.71 11.74 -18.34
C GLU A 27 -1.88 10.82 -17.46
N VAL A 28 -0.57 10.72 -17.71
CA VAL A 28 0.35 9.94 -16.87
C VAL A 28 0.29 10.40 -15.42
N VAL A 29 0.32 11.72 -15.19
CA VAL A 29 0.26 12.29 -13.84
C VAL A 29 -1.10 12.04 -13.18
N ARG A 30 -2.21 12.20 -13.92
CA ARG A 30 -3.55 11.89 -13.39
C ARG A 30 -3.69 10.42 -13.01
N ASP A 31 -3.13 9.53 -13.82
CA ASP A 31 -3.15 8.10 -13.57
C ASP A 31 -2.38 7.74 -12.30
N ALA A 32 -1.15 8.25 -12.18
CA ALA A 32 -0.32 8.08 -10.99
C ALA A 32 -0.99 8.62 -9.72
N LEU A 33 -1.63 9.80 -9.80
CA LEU A 33 -2.37 10.37 -8.67
C LEU A 33 -3.57 9.52 -8.26
N ARG A 34 -4.29 8.94 -9.23
CA ARG A 34 -5.40 8.03 -8.95
C ARG A 34 -4.91 6.77 -8.25
N LEU A 35 -3.84 6.17 -8.75
CA LEU A 35 -3.22 5.00 -8.13
C LEU A 35 -2.75 5.31 -6.70
N HIS A 36 -2.10 6.45 -6.51
CA HIS A 36 -1.67 6.94 -5.19
C HIS A 36 -2.85 7.14 -4.24
N GLN A 37 -3.95 7.72 -4.72
CA GLN A 37 -5.16 7.90 -3.93
C GLN A 37 -5.75 6.55 -3.52
N ILE A 38 -5.92 5.62 -4.46
CA ILE A 38 -6.45 4.28 -4.19
C ILE A 38 -5.55 3.55 -3.19
N TYR A 39 -4.25 3.54 -3.42
CA TYR A 39 -3.29 2.87 -2.55
C TYR A 39 -3.33 3.40 -1.12
N ARG A 40 -3.31 4.73 -0.95
CA ARG A 40 -3.41 5.35 0.38
C ARG A 40 -4.73 5.03 1.06
N HIS A 41 -5.86 5.20 0.38
CA HIS A 41 -7.17 4.93 0.98
C HIS A 41 -7.28 3.45 1.35
N ARG A 42 -6.96 2.56 0.42
CA ARG A 42 -7.04 1.11 0.63
C ARG A 42 -6.19 0.67 1.82
N ILE A 43 -4.92 1.07 1.89
CA ILE A 43 -4.04 0.67 2.99
C ILE A 43 -4.54 1.22 4.32
N ILE A 44 -4.96 2.49 4.35
CA ILE A 44 -5.44 3.08 5.59
C ILE A 44 -6.71 2.37 6.06
N GLU A 45 -7.64 2.07 5.15
CA GLU A 45 -8.87 1.35 5.48
C GLU A 45 -8.60 -0.11 5.90
N GLU A 46 -7.71 -0.82 5.21
CA GLU A 46 -7.30 -2.19 5.58
C GLU A 46 -6.65 -2.21 6.97
N LEU A 47 -5.73 -1.28 7.26
CA LEU A 47 -5.10 -1.16 8.57
C LEU A 47 -6.12 -0.80 9.66
N ARG A 48 -7.05 0.12 9.38
CA ARG A 48 -8.13 0.46 10.31
C ARG A 48 -9.02 -0.75 10.60
N ALA A 49 -9.34 -1.54 9.58
CA ALA A 49 -10.13 -2.75 9.73
C ALA A 49 -9.41 -3.80 10.61
N GLU A 50 -8.11 -4.02 10.42
CA GLU A 50 -7.34 -4.94 11.27
C GLU A 50 -7.24 -4.45 12.73
N ILE A 51 -7.09 -3.14 12.94
CA ILE A 51 -7.12 -2.56 14.30
C ILE A 51 -8.49 -2.75 14.93
N ALA A 52 -9.58 -2.52 14.18
CA ALA A 52 -10.94 -2.72 14.67
C ALA A 52 -11.19 -4.17 15.09
N LYS A 53 -10.70 -5.16 14.34
CA LYS A 53 -10.77 -6.58 14.74
C LYS A 53 -10.12 -6.84 16.11
N GLY A 54 -9.01 -6.16 16.40
CA GLY A 54 -8.33 -6.27 17.69
C GLY A 54 -9.04 -5.53 18.82
N TRP A 55 -9.68 -4.40 18.52
CA TRP A 55 -10.39 -3.58 19.51
C TRP A 55 -11.77 -4.13 19.87
N ASP A 56 -12.51 -4.60 18.86
CA ASP A 56 -13.85 -5.19 19.00
C ASP A 56 -13.80 -6.68 19.31
N GLY A 57 -12.61 -7.29 19.20
CA GLY A 57 -12.36 -8.69 19.53
C GLY A 57 -12.22 -8.94 21.03
N GLU A 58 -12.32 -10.21 21.42
CA GLU A 58 -12.11 -10.61 22.81
C GLU A 58 -10.64 -10.47 23.21
N ALA A 59 -10.41 -10.02 24.45
CA ALA A 59 -9.08 -9.98 25.02
C ALA A 59 -8.52 -11.41 25.15
N SER A 60 -7.37 -11.66 24.53
CA SER A 60 -6.70 -12.95 24.67
C SER A 60 -6.13 -13.12 26.08
N PRO A 61 -6.38 -14.24 26.76
CA PRO A 61 -5.76 -14.55 28.05
C PRO A 61 -4.30 -14.99 27.90
N ASN A 62 -3.82 -15.20 26.67
CA ASN A 62 -2.52 -15.79 26.40
C ASN A 62 -1.40 -14.82 26.78
N LYS A 63 -0.44 -15.31 27.57
CA LYS A 63 0.81 -14.59 27.79
C LYS A 63 1.73 -14.80 26.60
N VAL A 64 2.71 -13.91 26.45
CA VAL A 64 3.71 -13.98 25.38
C VAL A 64 4.39 -15.35 25.32
N GLN A 65 4.69 -15.97 26.47
CA GLN A 65 5.31 -17.29 26.53
C GLN A 65 4.42 -18.40 25.96
N ASP A 66 3.10 -18.33 26.19
CA ASP A 66 2.14 -19.30 25.69
C ASP A 66 2.07 -19.26 24.16
N ILE A 67 2.12 -18.05 23.59
CA ILE A 67 2.15 -17.83 22.14
C ILE A 67 3.42 -18.41 21.52
N ILE A 68 4.60 -18.16 22.13
CA ILE A 68 5.88 -18.66 21.64
C ILE A 68 5.89 -20.20 21.65
N ASN A 69 5.49 -20.81 22.76
CA ASN A 69 5.48 -22.27 22.89
C ASN A 69 4.53 -22.92 21.88
N SER A 70 3.32 -22.36 21.71
CA SER A 70 2.36 -22.83 20.69
C SER A 70 2.96 -22.81 19.28
N LYS A 71 3.68 -21.74 18.90
CA LYS A 71 4.30 -21.62 17.58
C LYS A 71 5.52 -22.52 17.36
N LEU A 72 6.25 -22.86 18.43
CA LEU A 72 7.34 -23.83 18.35
C LEU A 72 6.83 -25.26 18.16
N GLU A 73 5.73 -25.62 18.81
CA GLU A 73 5.11 -26.93 18.67
C GLU A 73 4.45 -27.12 17.28
N GLU A 74 3.75 -26.11 16.75
CA GLU A 74 3.23 -26.11 15.36
C GLU A 74 4.32 -26.35 14.30
N ARG A 75 5.55 -25.90 14.56
CA ARG A 75 6.69 -26.09 13.62
C ARG A 75 7.36 -27.46 13.72
N ARG A 76 7.11 -28.20 14.81
CA ARG A 76 7.69 -29.52 15.06
C ARG A 76 6.81 -30.67 14.53
N SER A 77 5.52 -30.42 14.34
CA SER A 77 4.56 -31.33 13.68
C SER A 77 4.61 -31.23 12.17
#